data_AF-A0AAD9G8W2-F1
#
_entry.id   AF-A0AAD9G8W2-F1
#
_cell.length_a   1.000
_cell.length_b   1.000
_cell.length_c   1.000
_cell.angle_alpha   90.00
_cell.angle_beta   90.00
_cell.angle_gamma   90.00
#
_symmetry.space_group_name_H-M   'P 1'
#
loop_
_entity.id
_entity.type
_entity.pdbx_description
1 polymer ?
#
loop_
_entity_poly.entity_id
_entity_poly.type
_entity_poly.pdbx_seq_one_letter_code
_entity_poly.pdbx_strand_id
1 'polypeptide(L)'
;MIYYNGSTNLAKEHLVQTMIPPNNTKLIRHRWDLHALQALSKRDPYELVRVFTELKDLPASAVNTQAQTFGFGAPMQFHTFGFFDKTSTHSSSALFDHVVDGDTMLLLALRHYDPKSAIALIKLGASIHITNSDNENPLQSIFDAMAFLRLHSEGSTQEQSEVVSNGDRQLLQQREEYGKLFSLLDCELTEFYDKQKADVEKELLELYHQFAPERVAKIQTQLQTFVYREKLLLETVKRKYML
;
A
#
# COMPACT_ATOMS: atom_id res chain seq x y z
N MET A 1 -30.94 21.96 -57.05
CA MET A 1 -32.04 21.39 -56.25
C MET A 1 -31.67 19.95 -55.95
N ILE A 2 -31.02 19.68 -54.82
CA ILE A 2 -30.70 18.33 -54.34
C ILE A 2 -30.99 18.33 -52.84
N TYR A 3 -31.79 17.34 -52.43
CA TYR A 3 -32.35 17.17 -51.10
C TYR A 3 -31.35 16.53 -50.11
N TYR A 4 -31.60 16.81 -48.84
CA TYR A 4 -31.00 16.25 -47.63
C TYR A 4 -31.03 14.71 -47.55
N ASN A 5 -30.02 14.11 -46.91
CA ASN A 5 -30.25 13.24 -45.76
C ASN A 5 -28.97 13.09 -44.91
N GLY A 6 -29.11 13.33 -43.62
CA GLY A 6 -28.03 13.20 -42.65
C GLY A 6 -27.81 11.76 -42.20
N SER A 7 -26.64 11.50 -41.60
CA SER A 7 -26.44 10.64 -40.44
C SER A 7 -24.99 10.73 -39.98
N THR A 8 -24.83 11.23 -38.77
CA THR A 8 -23.62 11.20 -37.95
C THR A 8 -23.13 9.77 -37.78
N ASN A 9 -21.83 9.52 -38.02
CA ASN A 9 -21.14 8.37 -37.42
C ASN A 9 -19.78 8.83 -36.89
N LEU A 10 -19.75 8.93 -35.57
CA LEU A 10 -18.56 9.11 -34.75
C LEU A 10 -17.55 7.98 -35.01
N ALA A 11 -16.29 8.40 -35.09
CA ALA A 11 -15.08 7.71 -34.67
C ALA A 11 -15.29 6.29 -34.08
N LYS A 12 -15.06 5.28 -34.91
CA LYS A 12 -14.60 3.96 -34.46
C LYS A 12 -13.07 3.96 -34.57
N GLU A 13 -12.40 4.44 -33.53
CA GLU A 13 -10.98 4.18 -33.35
C GLU A 13 -10.77 2.91 -32.56
N HIS A 14 -9.96 2.05 -33.16
CA HIS A 14 -9.41 0.82 -32.63
C HIS A 14 -8.72 1.04 -31.28
N LEU A 15 -9.13 0.27 -30.27
CA LEU A 15 -8.23 -0.13 -29.18
C LEU A 15 -8.26 -1.65 -29.03
N VAL A 16 -7.05 -2.18 -29.02
CA VAL A 16 -6.66 -3.57 -29.16
C VAL A 16 -7.14 -4.38 -27.96
N GLN A 17 -8.00 -5.37 -28.24
CA GLN A 17 -8.25 -6.52 -27.39
C GLN A 17 -6.99 -7.40 -27.33
N THR A 18 -6.23 -7.33 -26.23
CA THR A 18 -5.42 -8.46 -25.78
C THR A 18 -6.30 -9.32 -24.86
N MET A 19 -7.06 -10.23 -25.47
CA MET A 19 -7.85 -11.25 -24.77
C MET A 19 -6.92 -12.28 -24.14
N ILE A 20 -6.73 -12.20 -22.82
CA ILE A 20 -6.52 -13.39 -21.98
C ILE A 20 -7.94 -13.78 -21.50
N PRO A 21 -8.41 -15.02 -21.71
CA PRO A 21 -9.77 -15.39 -21.30
C PRO A 21 -9.85 -15.39 -19.77
N PRO A 22 -10.86 -14.74 -19.15
CA PRO A 22 -11.07 -14.90 -17.72
C PRO A 22 -11.43 -16.37 -17.48
N ASN A 23 -10.69 -17.02 -16.59
CA ASN A 23 -11.07 -18.32 -16.06
C ASN A 23 -12.37 -18.09 -15.27
N ASN A 24 -13.51 -18.26 -15.94
CA ASN A 24 -14.85 -17.84 -15.51
C ASN A 24 -15.33 -18.70 -14.34
N THR A 25 -14.68 -18.52 -13.19
CA THR A 25 -15.12 -19.11 -11.93
C THR A 25 -16.35 -18.33 -11.50
N LYS A 26 -17.49 -19.01 -11.42
CA LYS A 26 -18.74 -18.40 -10.99
C LYS A 26 -18.54 -17.78 -9.60
N LEU A 27 -18.75 -16.47 -9.49
CA LEU A 27 -18.69 -15.78 -8.20
C LEU A 27 -19.79 -16.29 -7.27
N ILE A 28 -19.39 -16.72 -6.08
CA ILE A 28 -20.30 -17.18 -5.04
C ILE A 28 -20.50 -16.01 -4.06
N ARG A 29 -21.71 -15.45 -4.05
CA ARG A 29 -22.06 -14.24 -3.29
C ARG A 29 -21.62 -14.24 -1.81
N HIS A 30 -21.89 -15.33 -1.09
CA HIS A 30 -21.56 -15.45 0.34
C HIS A 30 -20.09 -15.84 0.60
N ARG A 31 -19.27 -15.88 -0.45
CA ARG A 31 -17.83 -16.19 -0.42
C ARG A 31 -17.02 -15.17 -1.20
N TRP A 32 -17.51 -13.93 -1.28
CA TRP A 32 -16.86 -12.85 -2.02
C TRP A 32 -15.42 -12.63 -1.52
N ASP A 33 -15.24 -12.73 -0.20
CA ASP A 33 -13.98 -12.65 0.52
C ASP A 33 -13.00 -13.72 0.03
N LEU A 34 -13.41 -14.98 -0.08
CA LEU A 34 -12.58 -16.04 -0.63
C LEU A 34 -12.15 -15.74 -2.07
N HIS A 35 -13.08 -15.26 -2.91
CA HIS A 35 -12.75 -14.89 -4.29
C HIS A 35 -11.77 -13.73 -4.36
N ALA A 36 -11.95 -12.70 -3.54
CA ALA A 36 -11.05 -11.56 -3.50
C ALA A 36 -9.67 -11.93 -2.92
N LEU A 37 -9.62 -12.80 -1.91
CA LEU A 37 -8.35 -13.33 -1.39
C LEU A 37 -7.62 -14.20 -2.41
N GLN A 38 -8.34 -15.01 -3.20
CA GLN A 38 -7.76 -15.78 -4.29
C GLN A 38 -7.26 -14.90 -5.45
N ALA A 39 -7.98 -13.82 -5.77
CA ALA A 39 -7.55 -12.83 -6.74
C ALA A 39 -6.25 -12.19 -6.29
N LEU A 40 -6.21 -11.76 -5.03
CA LEU A 40 -5.05 -11.13 -4.42
C LEU A 40 -3.85 -12.08 -4.34
N SER A 41 -4.05 -13.36 -3.98
CA SER A 41 -2.95 -14.34 -3.94
C SER A 41 -2.37 -14.63 -5.33
N LYS A 42 -3.18 -14.48 -6.39
CA LYS A 42 -2.76 -14.63 -7.78
C LYS A 42 -2.21 -13.33 -8.38
N ARG A 43 -2.19 -12.23 -7.62
CA ARG A 43 -1.85 -10.89 -8.10
C ARG A 43 -2.69 -10.49 -9.32
N ASP A 44 -3.98 -10.80 -9.27
CA ASP A 44 -4.96 -10.54 -10.33
C ASP A 44 -5.85 -9.34 -9.97
N PRO A 45 -5.44 -8.11 -10.33
CA PRO A 45 -6.21 -6.91 -10.03
C PRO A 45 -7.55 -6.88 -10.78
N TYR A 46 -7.67 -7.55 -11.93
CA TYR A 46 -8.90 -7.56 -12.72
C TYR A 46 -9.97 -8.42 -12.06
N GLU A 47 -9.59 -9.61 -11.61
CA GLU A 47 -10.47 -10.47 -10.83
C GLU A 47 -10.91 -9.76 -9.54
N LEU A 48 -9.99 -9.05 -8.88
CA LEU A 48 -10.30 -8.31 -7.67
C LEU A 48 -11.35 -7.21 -7.94
N VAL A 49 -11.18 -6.41 -9.00
CA VAL A 49 -12.22 -5.45 -9.43
C VAL A 49 -13.53 -6.15 -9.74
N ARG A 50 -13.50 -7.30 -10.42
CA ARG A 50 -14.70 -8.07 -10.75
C ARG A 50 -15.49 -8.47 -9.50
N VAL A 51 -14.81 -8.98 -8.47
CA VAL A 51 -15.45 -9.41 -7.20
C VAL A 51 -16.23 -8.26 -6.56
N PHE A 52 -15.63 -7.07 -6.47
CA PHE A 52 -16.23 -5.92 -5.78
C PHE A 52 -17.25 -5.15 -6.62
N THR A 53 -17.30 -5.36 -7.94
CA THR A 53 -18.20 -4.61 -8.84
C THR A 53 -19.37 -5.43 -9.37
N GLU A 54 -19.20 -6.73 -9.61
CA GLU A 54 -20.29 -7.58 -10.13
C GLU A 54 -21.27 -8.04 -9.05
N LEU A 55 -20.84 -8.08 -7.78
CA LEU A 55 -21.68 -8.45 -6.64
C LEU A 55 -22.47 -7.24 -6.12
N LYS A 56 -23.63 -6.96 -6.74
CA LYS A 56 -24.48 -5.77 -6.47
C LYS A 56 -24.91 -5.58 -5.01
N ASP A 57 -24.99 -6.64 -4.23
CA ASP A 57 -25.44 -6.60 -2.84
C ASP A 57 -24.30 -6.45 -1.84
N LEU A 58 -23.06 -6.33 -2.32
CA LEU A 58 -21.89 -6.14 -1.46
C LEU A 58 -21.87 -4.68 -0.97
N PRO A 59 -21.77 -4.44 0.35
CA PRO A 59 -21.67 -3.08 0.85
C PRO A 59 -20.36 -2.44 0.40
N ALA A 60 -20.35 -1.14 0.13
CA ALA A 60 -19.13 -0.41 -0.26
C ALA A 60 -18.01 -0.55 0.79
N SER A 61 -18.36 -0.75 2.07
CA SER A 61 -17.41 -1.00 3.14
C SER A 61 -16.72 -2.38 3.09
N ALA A 62 -17.18 -3.31 2.25
CA ALA A 62 -16.61 -4.65 2.19
C ALA A 62 -15.13 -4.66 1.80
N VAL A 63 -14.69 -3.72 0.95
CA VAL A 63 -13.27 -3.56 0.57
C VAL A 63 -12.37 -3.24 1.77
N ASN A 64 -12.95 -2.68 2.84
CA ASN A 64 -12.28 -2.30 4.08
C ASN A 64 -12.43 -3.35 5.19
N THR A 65 -12.90 -4.55 4.86
CA THR A 65 -12.93 -5.67 5.80
C THR A 65 -11.53 -5.90 6.36
N GLN A 66 -11.45 -6.15 7.67
CA GLN A 66 -10.21 -6.41 8.38
C GLN A 66 -10.10 -7.90 8.73
N ALA A 67 -8.87 -8.41 8.70
CA ALA A 67 -8.53 -9.69 9.28
C ALA A 67 -8.79 -9.66 10.79
N GLN A 68 -9.32 -10.75 11.34
CA GLN A 68 -9.62 -10.87 12.76
C GLN A 68 -9.02 -12.16 13.32
N THR A 69 -8.32 -12.04 14.43
CA THR A 69 -7.79 -13.18 15.18
C THR A 69 -8.87 -13.69 16.12
N PHE A 70 -9.23 -14.96 15.98
CA PHE A 70 -10.12 -15.62 16.93
C PHE A 70 -9.27 -16.28 18.03
N GLY A 71 -9.70 -16.12 19.29
CA GLY A 71 -8.98 -16.67 20.45
C GLY A 71 -8.68 -18.18 20.33
N PHE A 72 -7.67 -18.65 21.07
CA PHE A 72 -7.19 -20.05 21.12
C PHE A 72 -6.35 -20.55 19.93
N GLY A 73 -5.59 -19.68 19.26
CA GLY A 73 -4.72 -20.11 18.16
C GLY A 73 -5.49 -20.54 16.91
N ALA A 74 -6.74 -20.05 16.77
CA ALA A 74 -7.53 -20.24 15.57
C ALA A 74 -6.95 -19.42 14.39
N PRO A 75 -7.16 -19.86 13.14
CA PRO A 75 -6.73 -19.10 11.97
C PRO A 75 -7.32 -17.68 11.99
N MET A 76 -6.53 -16.68 11.59
CA MET A 76 -7.07 -15.33 11.37
C MET A 76 -8.16 -15.41 10.30
N GLN A 77 -9.30 -14.76 10.47
CA GLN A 77 -10.42 -14.80 9.52
C GLN A 77 -10.54 -13.47 8.78
N PHE A 78 -10.67 -13.52 7.47
CA PHE A 78 -11.21 -12.43 6.67
C PHE A 78 -12.70 -12.67 6.44
N HIS A 79 -13.55 -11.86 7.08
CA HIS A 79 -15.01 -11.97 6.98
C HIS A 79 -15.56 -13.37 7.31
N THR A 80 -15.65 -14.29 6.36
CA THR A 80 -16.19 -15.66 6.50
C THR A 80 -15.11 -16.76 6.37
N PHE A 81 -13.91 -16.44 5.87
CA PHE A 81 -12.87 -17.44 5.59
C PHE A 81 -11.56 -17.17 6.31
N GLY A 82 -10.86 -18.23 6.72
CA GLY A 82 -9.57 -18.18 7.40
C GLY A 82 -8.36 -17.97 6.47
N PHE A 83 -7.34 -17.29 6.98
CA PHE A 83 -5.94 -17.28 6.57
C PHE A 83 -5.22 -18.39 7.38
N PHE A 84 -4.60 -19.37 6.71
CA PHE A 84 -4.07 -20.58 7.39
C PHE A 84 -2.90 -20.32 8.34
N ASP A 85 -2.79 -21.20 9.35
CA ASP A 85 -1.79 -21.21 10.43
C ASP A 85 -0.58 -22.10 10.11
N LYS A 86 0.64 -21.56 10.35
CA LYS A 86 1.95 -22.21 10.18
C LYS A 86 2.14 -23.44 11.09
N THR A 87 1.28 -23.68 12.08
CA THR A 87 1.39 -24.85 12.98
C THR A 87 0.69 -26.12 12.45
N SER A 88 -0.12 -26.02 11.40
CA SER A 88 -0.88 -27.17 10.87
C SER A 88 -0.07 -27.98 9.86
N THR A 89 0.40 -29.17 10.27
CA THR A 89 1.15 -30.12 9.41
C THR A 89 0.31 -30.77 8.31
N HIS A 90 -1.01 -30.55 8.29
CA HIS A 90 -1.94 -31.12 7.32
C HIS A 90 -3.07 -30.15 6.98
N SER A 91 -2.80 -29.04 6.27
CA SER A 91 -3.66 -28.52 5.20
C SER A 91 -3.19 -27.14 4.73
N SER A 92 -3.05 -27.01 3.40
CA SER A 92 -3.24 -25.81 2.58
C SER A 92 -2.39 -24.56 2.87
N SER A 93 -1.37 -24.37 2.02
CA SER A 93 -1.07 -23.08 1.33
C SER A 93 -1.49 -21.84 2.12
N ALA A 94 -0.63 -21.32 2.99
CA ALA A 94 -0.80 -19.97 3.51
C ALA A 94 -0.88 -19.02 2.30
N LEU A 95 -2.06 -18.44 2.04
CA LEU A 95 -2.25 -17.52 0.91
C LEU A 95 -1.38 -16.27 1.07
N PHE A 96 -1.12 -15.90 2.33
CA PHE A 96 -0.34 -14.74 2.73
C PHE A 96 0.53 -15.12 3.92
N ASP A 97 1.84 -15.04 3.75
CA ASP A 97 2.79 -15.12 4.85
C ASP A 97 2.76 -13.79 5.62
N HIS A 98 2.59 -13.84 6.95
CA HIS A 98 2.67 -12.67 7.84
C HIS A 98 1.45 -11.72 7.86
N VAL A 99 0.24 -12.28 7.87
CA VAL A 99 -0.98 -11.51 8.18
C VAL A 99 -0.96 -11.02 9.63
N VAL A 100 -1.35 -9.77 9.84
CA VAL A 100 -1.50 -9.14 11.16
C VAL A 100 -2.99 -8.91 11.45
N ASP A 101 -3.37 -9.00 12.73
CA ASP A 101 -4.73 -8.72 13.16
C ASP A 101 -5.12 -7.28 12.76
N GLY A 102 -6.29 -7.11 12.17
CA GLY A 102 -6.73 -5.81 11.64
C GLY A 102 -6.25 -5.49 10.22
N ASP A 103 -5.44 -6.33 9.57
CA ASP A 103 -5.00 -6.09 8.18
C ASP A 103 -6.21 -6.02 7.22
N THR A 104 -6.26 -4.98 6.39
CA THR A 104 -7.18 -4.90 5.26
C THR A 104 -6.60 -5.58 4.02
N MET A 105 -7.42 -5.85 3.00
CA MET A 105 -6.91 -6.33 1.70
C MET A 105 -5.86 -5.38 1.10
N LEU A 106 -5.97 -4.08 1.38
CA LEU A 106 -4.98 -3.09 0.93
C LEU A 106 -3.64 -3.29 1.64
N LEU A 107 -3.63 -3.47 2.96
CA LEU A 107 -2.41 -3.79 3.70
C LEU A 107 -1.78 -5.11 3.22
N LEU A 108 -2.61 -6.13 2.98
CA LEU A 108 -2.13 -7.41 2.43
C LEU A 108 -1.45 -7.22 1.06
N ALA A 109 -2.07 -6.47 0.13
CA ALA A 109 -1.46 -6.18 -1.17
C ALA A 109 -0.09 -5.51 -1.03
N LEU A 110 0.04 -4.55 -0.11
CA LEU A 110 1.27 -3.82 0.15
C LEU A 110 2.36 -4.71 0.78
N ARG A 111 2.02 -5.52 1.78
CA ARG A 111 2.94 -6.49 2.41
C ARG A 111 3.53 -7.50 1.41
N HIS A 112 2.74 -7.85 0.40
CA HIS A 112 3.15 -8.80 -0.65
C HIS A 112 3.72 -8.14 -1.90
N TYR A 113 4.06 -6.85 -1.83
CA TYR A 113 4.65 -6.06 -2.90
C TYR A 113 3.84 -6.12 -4.20
N ASP A 114 2.51 -6.00 -4.09
CA ASP A 114 1.59 -6.00 -5.22
C ASP A 114 0.92 -4.61 -5.42
N PRO A 115 1.65 -3.63 -5.99
CA PRO A 115 1.13 -2.29 -6.27
C PRO A 115 -0.06 -2.32 -7.25
N LYS A 116 -0.19 -3.33 -8.13
CA LYS A 116 -1.30 -3.40 -9.08
C LYS A 116 -2.62 -3.68 -8.36
N SER A 117 -2.62 -4.67 -7.47
CA SER A 117 -3.80 -4.94 -6.64
C SER A 117 -4.06 -3.81 -5.65
N ALA A 118 -3.03 -3.18 -5.09
CA ALA A 118 -3.19 -2.00 -4.24
C ALA A 118 -3.89 -0.83 -4.97
N ILE A 119 -3.46 -0.52 -6.19
CA ILE A 119 -4.11 0.50 -7.06
C ILE A 119 -5.57 0.14 -7.31
N ALA A 120 -5.85 -1.14 -7.62
CA ALA A 120 -7.22 -1.60 -7.86
C ALA A 120 -8.11 -1.41 -6.61
N LEU A 121 -7.61 -1.79 -5.42
CA LEU A 121 -8.30 -1.63 -4.14
C LEU A 121 -8.58 -0.16 -3.82
N ILE A 122 -7.61 0.73 -4.01
CA ILE A 122 -7.80 2.18 -3.78
C ILE A 122 -8.88 2.73 -4.71
N LYS A 123 -8.88 2.34 -5.99
CA LYS A 123 -9.93 2.74 -6.95
C LYS A 123 -11.32 2.20 -6.59
N LEU A 124 -11.39 1.09 -5.87
CA LEU A 124 -12.62 0.52 -5.33
C LEU A 124 -13.06 1.19 -4.02
N GLY A 125 -12.32 2.17 -3.50
CA GLY A 125 -12.65 2.89 -2.26
C GLY A 125 -12.04 2.29 -1.00
N ALA A 126 -10.97 1.49 -1.12
CA ALA A 126 -10.20 1.06 0.05
C ALA A 126 -9.65 2.28 0.81
N SER A 127 -9.86 2.29 2.13
CA SER A 127 -9.37 3.34 3.01
C SER A 127 -7.87 3.18 3.23
N ILE A 128 -7.14 4.28 3.06
CA ILE A 128 -5.70 4.34 3.29
C ILE A 128 -5.34 4.62 4.77
N HIS A 129 -6.34 4.81 5.63
CA HIS A 129 -6.16 5.26 7.03
C HIS A 129 -6.49 4.19 8.08
N ILE A 130 -7.03 3.05 7.69
CA ILE A 130 -7.36 1.96 8.63
C ILE A 130 -6.06 1.35 9.15
N THR A 131 -5.91 1.33 10.47
CA THR A 131 -4.76 0.72 11.16
C THR A 131 -5.04 -0.71 11.58
N ASN A 132 -4.02 -1.56 11.49
CA ASN A 132 -4.02 -2.90 12.08
C ASN A 132 -3.58 -2.86 13.56
N SER A 133 -3.44 -4.03 14.20
CA SER A 133 -3.01 -4.16 15.61
C SER A 133 -1.59 -3.67 15.88
N ASP A 134 -0.74 -3.64 14.85
CA ASP A 134 0.64 -3.15 14.93
C ASP A 134 0.74 -1.64 14.65
N ASN A 135 -0.41 -0.95 14.57
CA ASN A 135 -0.54 0.46 14.18
C ASN A 135 -0.03 0.78 12.76
N GLU A 136 0.11 -0.24 11.90
CA GLU A 136 0.41 -0.03 10.49
C GLU A 136 -0.85 0.40 9.75
N ASN A 137 -0.74 1.42 8.89
CA ASN A 137 -1.80 1.83 7.97
C ASN A 137 -1.26 1.93 6.54
N PRO A 138 -2.12 1.76 5.51
CA PRO A 138 -1.68 1.78 4.12
C PRO A 138 -0.93 3.04 3.72
N LEU A 139 -1.35 4.23 4.17
CA LEU A 139 -0.71 5.49 3.78
C LEU A 139 0.75 5.54 4.24
N GLN A 140 1.04 5.14 5.48
CA GLN A 140 2.41 5.04 6.00
C GLN A 140 3.23 4.00 5.22
N SER A 141 2.68 2.80 4.94
CA SER A 141 3.38 1.77 4.16
C SER A 141 3.71 2.23 2.73
N ILE A 142 2.78 2.93 2.07
CA ILE A 142 3.00 3.50 0.72
C ILE A 142 4.04 4.61 0.78
N PHE A 143 3.98 5.47 1.79
CA PHE A 143 4.97 6.52 2.01
C PHE A 143 6.38 5.93 2.23
N ASP A 144 6.51 4.87 3.03
CA ASP A 144 7.81 4.23 3.28
C ASP A 144 8.39 3.62 2.00
N ALA A 145 7.55 2.98 1.18
CA ALA A 145 7.96 2.50 -0.14
C ALA A 145 8.39 3.65 -1.07
N MET A 146 7.68 4.77 -1.05
CA MET A 146 8.02 5.97 -1.83
C MET A 146 9.36 6.57 -1.37
N ALA A 147 9.54 6.76 -0.06
CA ALA A 147 10.77 7.24 0.54
C ALA A 147 11.94 6.35 0.16
N PHE A 148 11.79 5.02 0.32
CA PHE A 148 12.79 4.05 -0.06
C PHE A 148 13.19 4.18 -1.54
N LEU A 149 12.22 4.20 -2.46
CA LEU A 149 12.51 4.31 -3.90
C LEU A 149 13.13 5.66 -4.26
N ARG A 150 12.71 6.77 -3.63
CA ARG A 150 13.31 8.10 -3.86
C ARG A 150 14.76 8.17 -3.37
N LEU A 151 15.09 7.47 -2.28
CA LEU A 151 16.44 7.37 -1.74
C LEU A 151 17.35 6.43 -2.56
N HIS A 152 16.78 5.47 -3.30
CA HIS A 152 17.50 4.52 -4.16
C HIS A 152 17.21 4.77 -5.65
N SER A 153 17.62 5.92 -6.16
CA SER A 153 17.50 6.25 -7.60
C SER A 153 18.50 5.45 -8.44
N GLU A 154 18.17 5.19 -9.72
CA GLU A 154 18.94 4.32 -10.62
C GLU A 154 20.40 4.77 -10.90
N GLY A 155 20.81 5.91 -10.34
CA GLY A 155 22.17 6.47 -10.46
C GLY A 155 23.04 6.37 -9.20
N SER A 156 22.55 5.84 -8.07
CA SER A 156 23.39 5.63 -6.88
C SER A 156 24.31 4.42 -7.10
N THR A 157 25.37 4.66 -7.87
CA THR A 157 26.43 3.70 -8.16
C THR A 157 27.25 3.50 -6.88
N GLN A 158 27.31 2.26 -6.41
CA GLN A 158 28.41 1.70 -5.61
C GLN A 158 28.85 2.51 -4.38
N GLU A 159 28.11 2.45 -3.27
CA GLU A 159 28.71 2.58 -1.92
C GLU A 159 27.72 2.24 -0.80
N GLN A 160 27.09 1.07 -0.88
CA GLN A 160 26.55 0.36 0.28
C GLN A 160 26.13 -1.03 -0.18
N SER A 161 27.05 -1.99 -0.05
CA SER A 161 26.72 -3.42 0.03
C SER A 161 25.98 -3.69 1.33
N GLU A 162 24.84 -3.02 1.54
CA GLU A 162 23.86 -3.44 2.54
C GLU A 162 23.12 -4.65 1.98
N VAL A 163 22.83 -5.59 2.86
CA VAL A 163 22.03 -6.77 2.55
C VAL A 163 20.61 -6.30 2.22
N VAL A 164 20.40 -5.91 0.97
CA VAL A 164 19.08 -5.50 0.45
C VAL A 164 18.11 -6.64 0.74
N SER A 165 17.11 -6.38 1.57
CA SER A 165 16.16 -7.41 1.98
C SER A 165 15.41 -7.94 0.75
N ASN A 166 14.81 -9.12 0.86
CA ASN A 166 14.01 -9.66 -0.25
C ASN A 166 12.86 -8.69 -0.62
N GLY A 167 12.33 -7.97 0.36
CA GLY A 167 11.31 -6.94 0.16
C GLY A 167 11.80 -5.75 -0.64
N ASP A 168 12.96 -5.22 -0.28
CA ASP A 168 13.57 -4.08 -0.98
C ASP A 168 13.87 -4.40 -2.44
N ARG A 169 14.31 -5.64 -2.73
CA ARG A 169 14.49 -6.12 -4.11
C ARG A 169 13.16 -6.13 -4.89
N GLN A 170 12.07 -6.56 -4.26
CA GLN A 170 10.76 -6.58 -4.89
C GLN A 170 10.21 -5.17 -5.15
N LEU A 171 10.44 -4.22 -4.22
CA LEU A 171 10.13 -2.81 -4.44
C LEU A 171 10.85 -2.25 -5.67
N LEU A 172 12.17 -2.48 -5.76
CA LEU A 172 12.97 -2.02 -6.90
C LEU A 172 12.52 -2.62 -8.24
N GLN A 173 12.16 -3.92 -8.26
CA GLN A 173 11.66 -4.59 -9.46
C GLN A 173 10.32 -4.03 -9.96
N GLN A 174 9.51 -3.44 -9.08
CA GLN A 174 8.18 -2.93 -9.41
C GLN A 174 8.10 -1.40 -9.36
N ARG A 175 9.24 -0.73 -9.52
CA ARG A 175 9.36 0.73 -9.42
C ARG A 175 8.35 1.50 -10.27
N GLU A 176 8.12 1.09 -11.51
CA GLU A 176 7.17 1.76 -12.41
C GLU A 176 5.73 1.67 -11.87
N GLU A 177 5.33 0.51 -11.37
CA GLU A 177 3.98 0.27 -10.85
C GLU A 177 3.78 0.99 -9.52
N TYR A 178 4.80 1.03 -8.67
CA TYR A 178 4.82 1.90 -7.49
C TYR A 178 4.76 3.38 -7.86
N GLY A 179 5.42 3.80 -8.95
CA GLY A 179 5.30 5.16 -9.48
C GLY A 179 3.84 5.53 -9.77
N LYS A 180 3.08 4.63 -10.41
CA LYS A 180 1.64 4.83 -10.66
C LYS A 180 0.84 4.90 -9.36
N LEU A 181 1.18 4.08 -8.37
CA LEU A 181 0.55 4.11 -7.04
C LEU A 181 0.81 5.45 -6.33
N PHE A 182 2.03 5.98 -6.39
CA PHE A 182 2.36 7.27 -5.80
C PHE A 182 1.66 8.42 -6.51
N SER A 183 1.62 8.41 -7.85
CA SER A 183 0.89 9.43 -8.61
C SER A 183 -0.61 9.42 -8.33
N LEU A 184 -1.19 8.27 -7.95
CA LEU A 184 -2.59 8.17 -7.56
C LEU A 184 -2.89 8.88 -6.22
N LEU A 185 -1.89 8.93 -5.33
CA LEU A 185 -2.01 9.45 -3.96
C LEU A 185 -1.08 10.66 -3.72
N ASP A 186 -0.76 11.42 -4.77
CA ASP A 186 0.27 12.47 -4.71
C ASP A 186 -0.07 13.55 -3.67
N CYS A 187 -1.34 13.95 -3.61
CA CYS A 187 -1.85 14.91 -2.64
C CYS A 187 -1.73 14.34 -1.21
N GLU A 188 -2.26 13.14 -0.97
CA GLU A 188 -2.30 12.50 0.34
C GLU A 188 -0.88 12.21 0.88
N LEU A 189 0.03 11.77 0.01
CA LEU A 189 1.42 11.52 0.37
C LEU A 189 2.20 12.80 0.65
N THR A 190 1.92 13.88 -0.08
CA THR A 190 2.53 15.19 0.16
C THR A 190 2.04 15.77 1.48
N GLU A 191 0.74 15.77 1.73
CA GLU A 191 0.16 16.22 3.00
C GLU A 191 0.68 15.40 4.19
N PHE A 192 0.79 14.08 4.01
CA PHE A 192 1.35 13.19 5.02
C PHE A 192 2.82 13.52 5.34
N TYR A 193 3.62 13.74 4.31
CA TYR A 193 5.03 14.10 4.44
C TYR A 193 5.21 15.46 5.13
N ASP A 194 4.47 16.47 4.70
CA ASP A 194 4.55 17.82 5.27
C ASP A 194 4.17 17.82 6.74
N LYS A 195 3.11 17.09 7.11
CA LYS A 195 2.71 16.91 8.50
C LYS A 195 3.80 16.19 9.31
N GLN A 196 4.32 15.07 8.81
CA GLN A 196 5.38 14.32 9.49
C GLN A 196 6.63 15.19 9.72
N LYS A 197 7.01 15.97 8.70
CA LYS A 197 8.16 16.88 8.78
C LYS A 197 7.92 18.00 9.80
N ALA A 198 6.73 18.60 9.82
CA ALA A 198 6.36 19.63 10.78
C ALA A 198 6.34 19.11 12.22
N ASP A 199 5.83 17.89 12.44
CA ASP A 199 5.85 17.23 13.75
C ASP A 199 7.29 16.99 14.23
N VAL A 200 8.17 16.50 13.36
CA VAL A 200 9.59 16.32 13.66
C VAL A 200 10.29 17.65 13.94
N GLU A 201 10.03 18.69 13.14
CA GLU A 201 10.59 20.03 13.34
C GLU A 201 10.23 20.58 14.72
N LYS A 202 8.95 20.45 15.11
CA LYS A 202 8.47 20.87 16.42
C LYS A 202 9.18 20.14 17.56
N GLU A 203 9.30 18.82 17.47
CA GLU A 203 9.99 18.04 18.52
C GLU A 203 11.50 18.37 18.59
N LEU A 204 12.16 18.59 17.45
CA LEU A 204 13.57 19.02 17.41
C LEU A 204 13.74 20.42 18.02
N LEU A 205 12.81 21.34 17.77
CA LEU A 205 12.79 22.67 18.37
C LEU A 205 12.73 22.56 19.90
N GLU A 206 11.78 21.78 20.42
CA GLU A 206 11.62 21.60 21.87
C GLU A 206 12.91 21.01 22.51
N LEU A 207 13.50 19.98 21.90
CA LEU A 207 14.73 19.35 22.38
C LEU A 207 15.94 20.31 22.34
N TYR A 208 16.14 21.02 21.22
CA TYR A 208 17.28 21.92 21.13
C TYR A 208 17.13 23.16 22.01
N HIS A 209 15.92 23.71 22.20
CA HIS A 209 15.73 24.78 23.18
C HIS A 209 16.11 24.35 24.60
N GLN A 210 15.87 23.08 24.96
CA GLN A 210 16.18 22.57 26.29
C GLN A 210 17.66 22.23 26.47
N PHE A 211 18.30 21.59 25.48
CA PHE A 211 19.63 20.99 25.66
C PHE A 211 20.76 21.60 24.82
N ALA A 212 20.44 22.31 23.72
CA ALA A 212 21.42 22.88 22.79
C ALA A 212 20.86 24.06 21.97
N PRO A 213 20.58 25.22 22.60
CA PRO A 213 19.91 26.35 21.94
C PRO A 213 20.65 26.88 20.71
N GLU A 214 21.98 26.73 20.67
CA GLU A 214 22.82 27.11 19.55
C GLU A 214 22.57 26.30 18.27
N ARG A 215 21.90 25.15 18.39
CA ARG A 215 21.56 24.27 17.25
C ARG A 215 20.21 24.57 16.61
N VAL A 216 19.37 25.41 17.24
CA VAL A 216 18.04 25.77 16.72
C VAL A 216 18.14 26.34 15.30
N ALA A 217 19.11 27.21 15.04
CA ALA A 217 19.32 27.79 13.70
C ALA A 217 19.71 26.77 12.62
N LYS A 218 20.11 25.54 12.99
CA LYS A 218 20.53 24.48 12.06
C LYS A 218 19.42 23.50 11.72
N ILE A 219 18.26 23.55 12.40
CA ILE A 219 17.18 22.58 12.23
C ILE A 219 16.76 22.47 10.76
N GLN A 220 16.54 23.60 10.09
CA GLN A 220 16.09 23.58 8.70
C GLN A 220 17.12 22.92 7.76
N THR A 221 18.41 23.19 7.96
CA THR A 221 19.48 22.55 7.20
C THR A 221 19.55 21.04 7.48
N GLN A 222 19.33 20.63 8.73
CA GLN A 222 19.28 19.22 9.10
C GLN A 222 18.09 18.51 8.45
N LEU A 223 16.88 19.10 8.50
CA LEU A 223 15.71 18.54 7.82
C LEU A 223 15.91 18.44 6.30
N GLN A 224 16.59 19.40 5.68
CA GLN A 224 16.96 19.34 4.26
C GLN A 224 18.03 18.28 3.94
N THR A 225 18.85 17.89 4.92
CA THR A 225 19.86 16.82 4.74
C THR A 225 19.23 15.44 4.93
N PHE A 226 18.23 15.34 5.80
CA PHE A 226 17.54 14.11 6.17
C PHE A 226 16.18 13.97 5.47
N VAL A 227 16.05 14.41 4.22
CA VAL A 227 14.80 14.30 3.44
C VAL A 227 14.33 12.84 3.42
N TYR A 228 13.08 12.60 3.82
CA TYR A 228 12.46 11.28 4.01
C TYR A 228 13.09 10.41 5.11
N ARG A 229 13.98 10.97 5.93
CA ARG A 229 14.67 10.32 7.06
C ARG A 229 14.62 11.20 8.32
N GLU A 230 13.67 12.13 8.41
CA GLU A 230 13.56 13.10 9.49
C GLU A 230 13.30 12.42 10.83
N LYS A 231 12.50 11.35 10.87
CA LYS A 231 12.30 10.53 12.08
C LYS A 231 13.61 9.93 12.59
N LEU A 232 14.51 9.50 11.71
CA LEU A 232 15.83 8.95 12.11
C LEU A 232 16.71 10.02 12.75
N LEU A 233 16.67 11.26 12.21
CA LEU A 233 17.34 12.41 12.82
C LEU A 233 16.80 12.66 14.23
N LEU A 234 15.49 12.70 14.40
CA LEU A 234 14.85 12.91 15.70
C LEU A 234 15.24 11.86 16.72
N GLU A 235 15.19 10.57 16.36
CA GLU A 235 15.61 9.45 17.22
C GLU A 235 17.09 9.55 17.61
N THR A 236 17.95 9.95 16.68
CA THR A 236 19.39 10.15 16.95
C THR A 236 19.62 11.31 17.93
N VAL A 237 18.86 12.40 17.79
CA VAL A 237 18.92 13.56 18.70
C VAL A 237 18.37 13.18 20.08
N LYS A 238 17.21 12.52 20.16
CA LYS A 238 16.64 12.02 21.43
C LYS A 238 17.64 11.13 22.16
N ARG A 239 18.25 10.17 21.45
CA ARG A 239 19.28 9.30 22.02
C ARG A 239 20.52 10.05 22.54
N LYS A 240 20.85 11.20 21.96
CA LYS A 240 22.01 11.98 22.39
C LYS A 240 21.77 12.83 23.64
N TYR A 241 20.54 13.31 23.85
CA TYR A 241 20.23 14.28 24.90
C TYR A 241 19.37 13.72 26.03
N MET A 242 18.66 12.60 25.79
CA MET A 242 17.76 11.98 26.78
C MET A 242 18.28 10.65 27.35
N LEU A 243 19.38 10.12 26.82
CA LEU A 243 20.13 8.97 27.36
C LEU A 243 21.50 9.44 27.83
#